data_AF-A0A0D0VVG9-F1
#
_entry.id   AF-A0A0D0VVG9-F1
#
_cell.length_a   1.000
_cell.length_b   1.000
_cell.length_c   1.000
_cell.angle_alpha   90.00
_cell.angle_beta   90.00
_cell.angle_gamma   90.00
#
_symmetry.space_group_name_H-M   'P 1'
#
loop_
_entity.id
_entity.type
_entity.pdbx_description
1 polymer ?
#
loop_
_entity_poly.entity_id
_entity_poly.type
_entity_poly.pdbx_seq_one_letter_code
_entity_poly.pdbx_strand_id
1 'polypeptide(L)'
;MSEQHDHRVIGGYKAALNNTRVSEEAKQNASNAIDNYENRGNEAAEDFSNEVDNNTHHSNRAVGGYKATLKNPNVSDEAKQHAKEVLDQ
;
A
#
# COMPACT_ATOMS: atom_id res chain seq x y z
N MET A 1 16.74 -4.57 -4.89
CA MET A 1 16.58 -5.74 -4.00
C MET A 1 16.54 -6.97 -4.91
N SER A 2 17.21 -8.07 -4.56
CA SER A 2 17.28 -9.27 -5.42
C SER A 2 16.02 -10.13 -5.26
N GLU A 3 15.56 -10.78 -6.32
CA GLU A 3 14.35 -11.65 -6.31
C GLU A 3 14.39 -12.72 -5.21
N GLN A 4 15.57 -13.19 -4.83
CA GLN A 4 15.78 -14.17 -3.76
C GLN A 4 15.44 -13.62 -2.37
N HIS A 5 15.60 -12.30 -2.15
CA HIS A 5 15.18 -11.65 -0.92
C HIS A 5 13.67 -11.68 -0.82
N ASP A 6 12.97 -11.33 -1.90
CA ASP A 6 11.52 -11.26 -1.92
C ASP A 6 10.90 -12.66 -1.76
N HIS A 7 11.44 -13.69 -2.42
CA HIS A 7 10.97 -15.07 -2.26
C HIS A 7 11.08 -15.57 -0.81
N ARG A 8 12.14 -15.19 -0.09
CA ARG A 8 12.32 -15.52 1.33
C ARG A 8 11.34 -14.79 2.23
N VAL A 9 11.09 -13.51 1.96
CA VAL A 9 10.12 -12.69 2.69
C VAL A 9 8.71 -13.28 2.54
N ILE A 10 8.33 -13.66 1.32
CA ILE A 10 7.03 -14.25 1.02
C ILE A 10 6.84 -15.63 1.63
N GLY A 11 7.91 -16.45 1.66
CA GLY A 11 7.90 -17.71 2.41
C GLY A 11 7.61 -17.51 3.90
N GLY A 12 8.14 -16.43 4.49
CA GLY A 12 7.84 -16.04 5.88
C GLY A 12 6.38 -15.66 6.10
N TYR A 13 5.79 -14.87 5.20
CA TYR A 13 4.37 -14.52 5.26
C TYR A 13 3.46 -15.74 5.09
N LYS A 14 3.79 -16.67 4.18
CA LYS A 14 3.05 -17.94 4.02
C LYS A 14 3.11 -18.81 5.28
N ALA A 15 4.23 -18.80 6.01
CA ALA A 15 4.33 -19.46 7.30
C ALA A 15 3.49 -18.78 8.40
N ALA A 16 3.42 -17.44 8.41
CA ALA A 16 2.62 -16.68 9.36
C ALA A 16 1.11 -16.96 9.23
N LEU A 17 0.61 -17.17 8.01
CA LEU A 17 -0.80 -17.52 7.77
C LEU A 17 -1.21 -18.85 8.42
N ASN A 18 -0.31 -19.82 8.44
CA ASN A 18 -0.56 -21.16 9.00
C ASN A 18 -0.28 -21.24 10.51
N ASN A 19 0.30 -20.19 11.10
CA ASN A 19 0.64 -20.17 12.51
C ASN A 19 -0.56 -19.73 13.35
N THR A 20 -1.06 -20.62 14.20
CA THR A 20 -2.20 -20.36 15.11
C THR A 20 -1.89 -19.33 16.19
N ARG A 21 -0.62 -18.99 16.43
CA ARG A 21 -0.19 -17.96 17.39
C ARG A 21 -0.16 -16.55 16.81
N VAL A 22 -0.41 -16.41 15.51
CA VAL A 22 -0.44 -15.12 14.81
C VAL A 22 -1.86 -14.56 14.82
N SER A 23 -2.00 -13.25 15.06
CA SER A 23 -3.30 -12.57 15.07
C SER A 23 -3.92 -12.47 13.68
N GLU A 24 -5.24 -12.35 13.62
CA GLU A 24 -5.96 -12.20 12.34
C GLU A 24 -5.54 -10.95 11.56
N GLU A 25 -5.26 -9.83 12.24
CA GLU A 25 -4.73 -8.61 11.62
C GLU A 25 -3.35 -8.86 10.96
N ALA A 26 -2.48 -9.62 11.62
CA ALA A 26 -1.17 -9.96 11.07
C ALA A 26 -1.28 -10.96 9.89
N LYS A 27 -2.26 -11.87 9.93
CA LYS A 27 -2.58 -12.75 8.79
C LYS A 27 -3.09 -11.97 7.60
N GLN A 28 -3.96 -10.99 7.81
CA GLN A 28 -4.46 -10.13 6.74
C GLN A 28 -3.30 -9.37 6.07
N ASN A 29 -2.40 -8.80 6.87
CA ASN A 29 -1.20 -8.13 6.35
C ASN A 29 -0.29 -9.10 5.58
N ALA A 30 -0.09 -10.31 6.10
CA ALA A 30 0.68 -11.36 5.42
C ALA A 30 0.05 -11.75 4.06
N SER A 31 -1.28 -11.87 4.00
CA SER A 31 -2.01 -12.13 2.76
C SER A 31 -1.80 -11.00 1.75
N ASN A 32 -2.01 -9.75 2.16
CA ASN A 32 -1.83 -8.60 1.29
C ASN A 32 -0.39 -8.51 0.74
N ALA A 33 0.62 -8.87 1.53
CA ALA A 33 2.01 -8.90 1.09
C ALA A 33 2.28 -10.00 0.04
N ILE A 34 1.62 -11.16 0.16
CA ILE A 34 1.67 -12.25 -0.81
C ILE A 34 1.00 -11.84 -2.12
N ASP A 35 -0.21 -11.28 -2.06
CA ASP A 35 -0.98 -10.85 -3.24
C ASP A 35 -0.21 -9.80 -4.04
N ASN A 36 0.37 -8.81 -3.36
CA ASN A 36 1.20 -7.79 -4.02
C ASN A 36 2.43 -8.38 -4.72
N TYR A 37 3.04 -9.43 -4.16
CA TYR A 37 4.20 -10.08 -4.77
C TYR A 37 3.81 -10.94 -5.97
N GLU A 38 2.71 -11.69 -5.87
CA GLU A 38 2.20 -12.53 -6.96
C GLU A 38 1.71 -11.65 -8.13
N ASN A 39 1.04 -10.54 -7.84
CA ASN A 39 0.65 -9.55 -8.85
C ASN A 39 1.88 -8.91 -9.53
N ARG A 40 2.95 -8.61 -8.78
CA ARG A 40 4.20 -8.06 -9.32
C ARG A 40 4.98 -9.08 -10.17
N GLY A 41 4.88 -10.38 -9.86
CA GLY A 41 5.42 -11.46 -10.69
C GLY A 41 4.64 -11.67 -11.99
N ASN A 42 3.35 -11.32 -12.01
CA ASN A 42 2.49 -11.43 -13.19
C ASN A 42 2.61 -10.24 -14.15
N GLU A 43 3.26 -9.13 -13.74
CA GLU A 43 3.53 -7.97 -14.62
C GLU A 43 4.48 -8.26 -15.78
N ALA A 44 5.21 -9.40 -15.77
CA ALA A 44 6.02 -9.83 -16.91
C ALA A 44 5.22 -10.54 -18.02
N ALA A 45 3.94 -10.87 -17.78
CA ALA A 45 3.11 -11.65 -18.71
C ALA A 45 1.85 -10.93 -19.22
N GLU A 46 1.45 -9.78 -18.65
CA GLU A 46 0.18 -9.12 -18.98
C GLU A 46 0.36 -7.67 -19.48
N ASP A 47 1.01 -7.55 -20.64
CA ASP A 47 1.06 -6.35 -21.50
C ASP A 47 -0.30 -6.07 -22.21
N PHE A 48 -1.44 -6.26 -21.54
CA PHE A 48 -2.74 -6.08 -22.21
C PHE A 48 -3.87 -5.38 -21.42
N SER A 49 -3.65 -4.93 -20.17
CA SER A 49 -4.75 -4.31 -19.42
C SER A 49 -4.35 -3.34 -18.30
N ASN A 50 -3.28 -2.55 -18.48
CA ASN A 50 -2.73 -1.73 -17.39
C ASN A 50 -2.71 -0.21 -17.67
N GLU A 51 -3.80 0.36 -18.18
CA GLU A 51 -3.95 1.81 -18.34
C GLU A 51 -4.72 2.49 -17.18
N VAL A 52 -5.23 1.73 -16.19
CA VAL A 52 -6.13 2.27 -15.15
C VAL A 52 -5.51 2.33 -13.73
N ASP A 53 -4.47 1.54 -13.41
CA ASP A 53 -4.04 1.39 -12.00
C ASP A 53 -3.01 2.44 -11.53
N ASN A 54 -2.16 2.95 -12.42
CA ASN A 54 -1.09 3.89 -12.05
C ASN A 54 -1.60 5.27 -11.57
N ASN A 55 -2.78 5.71 -12.01
CA ASN A 55 -3.37 6.97 -11.56
C ASN A 55 -3.96 6.86 -10.15
N THR A 56 -4.66 5.77 -9.87
CA THR A 56 -5.33 5.52 -8.60
C THR A 56 -4.34 5.38 -7.44
N HIS A 57 -3.21 4.71 -7.65
CA HIS A 57 -2.24 4.53 -6.58
C HIS A 57 -1.52 5.84 -6.20
N HIS A 58 -1.29 6.75 -7.16
CA HIS A 58 -0.73 8.07 -6.87
C HIS A 58 -1.73 8.95 -6.10
N SER A 59 -3.00 8.91 -6.51
CA SER A 59 -4.09 9.66 -5.88
C SER A 59 -4.28 9.28 -4.41
N ASN A 60 -4.31 7.98 -4.10
CA ASN A 60 -4.47 7.49 -2.73
C ASN A 60 -3.35 7.95 -1.77
N ARG A 61 -2.11 8.06 -2.27
CA ARG A 61 -0.97 8.57 -1.48
C ARG A 61 -1.08 10.08 -1.23
N ALA A 62 -1.53 10.85 -2.22
CA ALA A 62 -1.73 12.30 -2.08
C ALA A 62 -2.83 12.62 -1.04
N VAL A 63 -3.96 11.93 -1.12
CA VAL A 63 -5.08 12.05 -0.15
C VAL A 63 -4.61 11.74 1.28
N GLY A 64 -3.74 10.73 1.44
CA GLY A 64 -3.14 10.41 2.74
C GLY A 64 -2.27 11.54 3.28
N GLY A 65 -1.48 12.19 2.42
CA GLY A 65 -0.64 13.33 2.76
C GLY A 65 -1.47 14.53 3.26
N TYR A 66 -2.52 14.90 2.54
CA TYR A 66 -3.41 16.00 2.95
C TYR A 66 -4.18 15.69 4.25
N LYS A 67 -4.56 14.42 4.48
CA LYS A 67 -5.15 14.01 5.76
C LYS A 67 -4.14 14.13 6.92
N ALA A 68 -2.87 13.88 6.66
CA ALA A 68 -1.81 14.03 7.66
C ALA A 68 -1.54 15.52 7.99
N THR A 69 -1.55 16.41 6.99
CA THR A 69 -1.37 17.85 7.23
C THR A 69 -2.50 18.45 8.07
N LEU A 70 -3.75 18.00 7.88
CA LEU A 70 -4.88 18.41 8.71
C LEU A 70 -4.75 18.01 10.20
N LYS A 71 -4.18 16.84 10.47
CA LYS A 71 -4.01 16.32 11.84
C LYS A 71 -2.75 16.83 12.54
N ASN A 72 -1.78 17.34 11.80
CA ASN A 72 -0.50 17.75 12.38
C ASN A 72 -0.63 19.14 13.04
N PRO A 73 -0.36 19.27 14.35
CA PRO A 73 -0.47 20.54 15.07
C PRO A 73 0.63 21.55 14.71
N ASN A 74 1.74 21.11 14.10
CA ASN A 74 2.87 21.95 13.73
C ASN A 74 2.76 22.56 12.32
N VAL A 75 1.64 22.35 11.63
CA VAL A 75 1.39 22.91 10.29
C VAL A 75 0.58 24.19 10.43
N SER A 76 0.88 25.18 9.60
CA SER A 76 0.15 26.44 9.55
C SER A 76 -1.32 26.25 9.16
N ASP A 77 -2.17 27.17 9.61
CA ASP A 77 -3.60 27.10 9.33
C ASP A 77 -3.91 27.24 7.83
N GLU A 78 -3.11 28.03 7.11
CA GLU A 78 -3.22 28.19 5.65
C GLU A 78 -2.95 26.87 4.90
N ALA A 79 -1.95 26.11 5.33
CA ALA A 79 -1.64 24.79 4.74
C ALA A 79 -2.71 23.73 5.07
N LYS A 80 -3.34 23.83 6.25
CA LYS A 80 -4.49 22.98 6.60
C LYS A 80 -5.71 23.32 5.75
N GLN A 81 -5.98 24.60 5.53
CA GLN A 81 -7.11 25.02 4.70
C GLN A 81 -6.96 24.51 3.27
N HIS A 82 -5.79 24.68 2.65
CA HIS A 82 -5.49 24.15 1.33
C HIS A 82 -5.64 22.62 1.28
N ALA A 83 -5.14 21.91 2.30
CA ALA A 83 -5.29 20.46 2.37
C ALA A 83 -6.76 20.01 2.49
N LYS A 84 -7.61 20.81 3.13
CA LYS A 84 -9.05 20.55 3.22
C LYS A 84 -9.74 20.75 1.87
N GLU A 85 -9.43 21.85 1.18
CA GLU A 85 -9.98 22.17 -0.14
C GLU A 85 -9.67 21.08 -1.17
N VAL A 86 -8.44 20.54 -1.15
CA VAL A 86 -8.03 19.43 -2.03
C VAL A 86 -8.70 18.10 -1.68
N LEU A 87 -9.12 17.90 -0.42
CA LEU A 87 -9.83 16.69 0.02
C LEU A 87 -11.34 16.73 -0.24
N ASP A 88 -11.93 17.92 -0.36
CA ASP A 88 -13.35 18.13 -0.69
C ASP A 88 -13.61 18.20 -2.20
N GLN A 89 -12.56 18.21 -3.04
CA GLN A 89 -12.62 18.16 -4.51
C GLN A 89 -12.74 16.73 -5.04
#